data_AF-A0A7U9XWI4-F1
#
_entry.id   AF-A0A7U9XWI4-F1
#
_cell.length_a   1.000
_cell.length_b   1.000
_cell.length_c   1.000
_cell.angle_alpha   90.00
_cell.angle_beta   90.00
_cell.angle_gamma   90.00
#
_symmetry.space_group_name_H-M   'P 1'
#
loop_
_entity.id
_entity.type
_entity.pdbx_description
1 polymer ?
#
loop_
_entity_poly.entity_id
_entity_poly.type
_entity_poly.pdbx_seq_one_letter_code
_entity_poly.pdbx_strand_id
1 'polypeptide(L)'
;MQQIIDRLNTEVKIPKKAKCIVSVSGGADSMMLLFLLKQTDYQIEVVHFNHLKREQSTDEADLVKSYCEQNNIPFHYYFIKVDEGNFHHKAHKLRIHYLKEAAKVTKSTYIFTAHHLDDLFENVLMKITRGSNLLGYAGMQLAHKEKTIHYVKPLLYTTKQEILAFVKENQIPFLDDESNEENNYLRNRYRHAVVPIMKQENSNLLNQIGQYNMQVTKAFKFIRKTTLSLLTNKKEIDLSTFQTLDPAIQEDMIAYLLEAHHFNISYDMIMHIKEMLLQNKPNARYQLSETHFFTRTYKKASIKEIFKKNVDEIEVKNGENKLTNVAIFTFLNNSNTPTEELEKLCYNKLAFPFILRHRKNGDKLAYSYGHKKLKDLFINKKVPMDKRDQLWVLTDQNNEILWVQDFYLNQTLGDEHCVYFNLKESKHA
;
A
#
# COMPACT_ATOMS: atom_id res chain seq x y z
N MET A 1 -34.38 -10.37 2.49
CA MET A 1 -34.26 -8.95 2.91
C MET A 1 -33.72 -8.78 4.32
N GLN A 2 -34.36 -9.34 5.35
CA GLN A 2 -33.79 -9.38 6.72
C GLN A 2 -32.34 -9.89 6.74
N GLN A 3 -32.04 -10.92 5.93
CA GLN A 3 -30.70 -11.45 5.72
C GLN A 3 -29.64 -10.40 5.30
N ILE A 4 -30.00 -9.34 4.57
CA ILE A 4 -29.07 -8.27 4.18
C ILE A 4 -28.69 -7.46 5.41
N ILE A 5 -29.67 -7.03 6.19
CA ILE A 5 -29.47 -6.28 7.44
C ILE A 5 -28.72 -7.15 8.45
N ASP A 6 -29.07 -8.43 8.56
CA ASP A 6 -28.39 -9.38 9.44
C ASP A 6 -26.90 -9.52 9.10
N ARG A 7 -26.54 -9.55 7.81
CA ARG A 7 -25.13 -9.57 7.37
C ARG A 7 -24.38 -8.30 7.76
N LEU A 8 -25.02 -7.13 7.67
CA LEU A 8 -24.40 -5.87 8.13
C LEU A 8 -24.08 -5.91 9.62
N ASN A 9 -24.96 -6.51 10.42
CA ASN A 9 -24.79 -6.62 11.87
C ASN A 9 -23.82 -7.74 12.28
N THR A 10 -23.83 -8.88 11.58
CA THR A 10 -23.08 -10.08 11.99
C THR A 10 -21.71 -10.20 11.31
N GLU A 11 -21.63 -9.96 10.00
CA GLU A 11 -20.40 -10.13 9.22
C GLU A 11 -19.58 -8.83 9.18
N VAL A 12 -20.23 -7.69 8.91
CA VAL A 12 -19.56 -6.38 8.83
C VAL A 12 -19.44 -5.73 10.20
N LYS A 13 -20.37 -6.03 11.12
CA LYS A 13 -20.41 -5.53 12.50
C LYS A 13 -20.47 -4.01 12.59
N ILE A 14 -21.36 -3.41 11.80
CA ILE A 14 -21.57 -1.96 11.81
C ILE A 14 -22.26 -1.56 13.12
N PRO A 15 -21.72 -0.59 13.89
CA PRO A 15 -22.35 -0.12 15.13
C PRO A 15 -23.76 0.43 14.89
N LYS A 16 -24.65 0.22 15.85
CA LYS A 16 -25.95 0.92 15.87
C LYS A 16 -25.72 2.43 15.89
N LYS A 17 -26.57 3.19 15.20
CA LYS A 17 -26.45 4.65 15.06
C LYS A 17 -25.14 5.13 14.43
N ALA A 18 -24.42 4.25 13.71
CA ALA A 18 -23.29 4.67 12.90
C ALA A 18 -23.73 5.72 11.88
N LYS A 19 -22.86 6.71 11.65
CA LYS A 19 -23.01 7.67 10.56
C LYS A 19 -22.56 7.05 9.26
N CYS A 20 -23.42 7.09 8.25
CA CYS A 20 -23.29 6.30 7.04
C CYS A 20 -23.57 7.18 5.82
N ILE A 21 -22.66 7.17 4.86
CA ILE A 21 -22.90 7.76 3.54
C ILE A 21 -23.46 6.70 2.61
N VAL A 22 -24.51 7.02 1.86
CA VAL A 22 -25.07 6.17 0.82
C VAL A 22 -24.89 6.86 -0.53
N SER A 23 -24.15 6.23 -1.45
CA SER A 23 -24.03 6.74 -2.81
C SER A 23 -25.25 6.33 -3.63
N VAL A 24 -26.04 7.30 -4.07
CA VAL A 24 -27.32 7.07 -4.76
C VAL A 24 -27.30 7.68 -6.16
N SER A 25 -27.56 6.88 -7.18
CA SER A 25 -27.63 7.34 -8.58
C SER A 25 -29.05 7.68 -9.03
N GLY A 26 -30.09 7.20 -8.34
CA GLY A 26 -31.49 7.34 -8.77
C GLY A 26 -32.04 6.10 -9.49
N GLY A 27 -31.17 5.16 -9.87
CA GLY A 27 -31.57 3.87 -10.42
C GLY A 27 -32.03 2.87 -9.34
N ALA A 28 -32.73 1.83 -9.79
CA ALA A 28 -33.39 0.82 -8.94
C ALA A 28 -32.50 0.26 -7.81
N ASP A 29 -31.24 -0.10 -8.11
CA ASP A 29 -30.33 -0.72 -7.14
C ASP A 29 -30.03 0.23 -5.98
N SER A 30 -29.76 1.50 -6.32
CA SER A 30 -29.41 2.52 -5.34
C SER A 30 -30.59 2.99 -4.51
N MET A 31 -31.78 3.07 -5.12
CA MET A 31 -33.01 3.41 -4.43
C MET A 31 -33.47 2.29 -3.48
N MET A 32 -33.34 1.03 -3.90
CA MET A 32 -33.55 -0.11 -3.00
C MET A 32 -32.60 -0.09 -1.81
N LEU A 33 -31.30 0.15 -2.04
CA LEU A 33 -30.31 0.25 -0.98
C LEU A 33 -30.68 1.36 0.03
N LEU A 34 -31.04 2.54 -0.47
CA LEU A 34 -31.47 3.66 0.37
C LEU A 34 -32.70 3.30 1.20
N PHE A 35 -33.72 2.71 0.56
CA PHE A 35 -34.95 2.27 1.23
C PHE A 35 -34.67 1.29 2.37
N LEU A 36 -33.79 0.30 2.16
CA LEU A 36 -33.45 -0.70 3.18
C LEU A 36 -32.68 -0.09 4.34
N LEU A 37 -31.70 0.76 4.07
CA LEU A 37 -30.90 1.38 5.12
C LEU A 37 -31.77 2.33 5.96
N LYS A 38 -32.73 3.03 5.35
CA LYS A 38 -33.69 3.88 6.07
C LYS A 38 -34.47 3.12 7.16
N GLN A 39 -34.69 1.80 6.98
CA GLN A 39 -35.38 0.97 7.97
C GLN A 39 -34.50 0.57 9.16
N THR A 40 -33.24 1.00 9.20
CA THR A 40 -32.28 0.68 10.27
C THR A 40 -32.04 1.88 11.19
N ASP A 41 -31.38 1.65 12.33
CA ASP A 41 -30.99 2.71 13.27
C ASP A 41 -29.80 3.57 12.78
N TYR A 42 -29.33 3.41 11.54
CA TYR A 42 -28.18 4.16 11.04
C TYR A 42 -28.52 5.63 10.76
N GLN A 43 -27.55 6.53 11.01
CA GLN A 43 -27.65 7.94 10.65
C GLN A 43 -27.17 8.10 9.21
N ILE A 44 -28.12 8.14 8.27
CA ILE A 44 -27.84 8.10 6.84
C ILE A 44 -27.75 9.49 6.26
N GLU A 45 -26.75 9.71 5.41
CA GLU A 45 -26.64 10.86 4.54
C GLU A 45 -26.44 10.39 3.10
N VAL A 46 -27.16 11.00 2.16
CA VAL A 46 -27.13 10.61 0.75
C VAL A 46 -26.16 11.49 -0.01
N VAL A 47 -25.35 10.86 -0.87
CA VAL A 47 -24.47 11.54 -1.81
C VAL A 47 -24.85 11.14 -3.23
N HIS A 48 -25.20 12.12 -4.05
CA HIS A 48 -25.52 11.95 -5.47
C HIS A 48 -24.50 12.70 -6.35
N PHE A 49 -24.21 12.13 -7.51
CA PHE A 49 -23.23 12.65 -8.46
C PHE A 49 -23.89 12.96 -9.81
N ASN A 50 -23.87 14.23 -10.21
CA ASN A 50 -24.25 14.62 -11.57
C ASN A 50 -23.01 14.65 -12.47
N HIS A 51 -23.01 13.82 -13.51
CA HIS A 51 -21.93 13.71 -14.48
C HIS A 51 -22.03 14.72 -15.66
N LEU A 52 -23.03 15.62 -15.64
CA LEU A 52 -23.28 16.68 -16.62
C LEU A 52 -23.38 16.18 -18.07
N LYS A 53 -23.89 14.95 -18.27
CA LYS A 53 -23.95 14.34 -19.60
C LYS A 53 -25.25 14.61 -20.36
N ARG A 54 -26.39 14.80 -19.66
CA ARG A 54 -27.74 14.90 -20.27
C ARG A 54 -28.70 15.70 -19.39
N GLU A 55 -29.82 16.14 -19.96
CA GLU A 55 -30.95 16.75 -19.22
C GLU A 55 -31.53 15.79 -18.17
N GLN A 56 -31.54 14.48 -18.46
CA GLN A 56 -32.01 13.39 -17.59
C GLN A 56 -31.27 13.29 -16.24
N SER A 57 -30.03 13.81 -16.14
CA SER A 57 -29.29 13.90 -14.88
C SER A 57 -29.90 14.90 -13.90
N THR A 58 -30.78 15.79 -14.37
CA THR A 58 -31.57 16.69 -13.53
C THR A 58 -32.75 15.93 -12.91
N ASP A 59 -33.45 15.11 -13.68
CA ASP A 59 -34.57 14.30 -13.20
C ASP A 59 -34.14 13.28 -12.14
N GLU A 60 -32.96 12.65 -12.31
CA GLU A 60 -32.36 11.76 -11.32
C GLU A 60 -32.05 12.49 -10.01
N ALA A 61 -31.48 13.70 -10.12
CA ALA A 61 -31.17 14.52 -8.96
C ALA A 61 -32.43 14.93 -8.21
N ASP A 62 -33.46 15.36 -8.93
CA ASP A 62 -34.75 15.81 -8.38
C ASP A 62 -35.52 14.67 -7.73
N LEU A 63 -35.50 13.47 -8.34
CA LEU A 63 -36.06 12.26 -7.74
C LEU A 63 -35.38 11.96 -6.39
N VAL A 64 -34.05 11.86 -6.39
CA VAL A 64 -33.30 11.47 -5.18
C VAL A 64 -33.45 12.55 -4.10
N LYS A 65 -33.40 13.82 -4.48
CA LYS A 65 -33.57 14.95 -3.57
C LYS A 65 -34.97 14.95 -2.94
N SER A 66 -36.02 14.81 -3.75
CA SER A 66 -37.40 14.75 -3.27
C SER A 66 -37.61 13.58 -2.31
N TYR A 67 -37.06 12.41 -2.64
CA TYR A 67 -37.08 11.25 -1.76
C TYR A 67 -36.36 11.51 -0.44
N CYS A 68 -35.20 12.18 -0.46
CA CYS A 68 -34.47 12.52 0.75
C CYS A 68 -35.23 13.52 1.63
N GLU A 69 -35.81 14.56 1.03
CA GLU A 69 -36.61 15.58 1.72
C GLU A 69 -37.84 14.99 2.39
N GLN A 70 -38.61 14.16 1.68
CA GLN A 70 -39.79 13.46 2.22
C GLN A 70 -39.45 12.55 3.42
N ASN A 71 -38.21 12.09 3.51
CA ASN A 71 -37.74 11.16 4.52
C ASN A 71 -36.82 11.79 5.56
N ASN A 72 -36.63 13.12 5.55
CA ASN A 72 -35.73 13.87 6.44
C ASN A 72 -34.28 13.34 6.42
N ILE A 73 -33.78 12.99 5.23
CA ILE A 73 -32.42 12.50 5.02
C ILE A 73 -31.55 13.63 4.45
N PRO A 74 -30.39 13.97 5.05
CA PRO A 74 -29.46 14.94 4.47
C PRO A 74 -29.00 14.53 3.07
N PHE A 75 -29.08 15.46 2.12
CA PHE A 75 -28.75 15.24 0.72
C PHE A 75 -27.56 16.10 0.31
N HIS A 76 -26.53 15.46 -0.23
CA HIS A 76 -25.32 16.10 -0.75
C HIS A 76 -25.23 15.87 -2.25
N TYR A 77 -25.08 16.96 -2.99
CA TYR A 77 -25.06 16.96 -4.45
C TYR A 77 -23.71 17.47 -4.96
N TYR A 78 -23.06 16.68 -5.81
CA TYR A 78 -21.77 17.03 -6.40
C TYR A 78 -21.80 16.94 -7.92
N PHE A 79 -21.21 17.94 -8.57
CA PHE A 79 -20.95 17.92 -10.00
C PHE A 79 -19.61 17.27 -10.30
N ILE A 80 -19.60 16.34 -11.26
CA ILE A 80 -18.40 15.69 -11.77
C ILE A 80 -18.14 16.21 -13.17
N LYS A 81 -17.33 17.26 -13.25
CA LYS A 81 -16.76 17.74 -14.51
C LYS A 81 -15.44 17.01 -14.75
N VAL A 82 -15.31 16.41 -15.93
CA VAL A 82 -14.07 15.75 -16.35
C VAL A 82 -13.57 16.43 -17.61
N ASP A 83 -12.41 17.08 -17.52
CA ASP A 83 -11.72 17.60 -18.70
C ASP A 83 -11.10 16.43 -19.50
N GLU A 84 -10.97 16.62 -20.81
CA GLU A 84 -10.56 15.65 -21.86
C GLU A 84 -9.69 14.45 -21.41
N GLY A 85 -9.93 13.28 -22.00
CA GLY A 85 -9.18 12.03 -21.76
C GLY A 85 -10.06 10.86 -21.30
N ASN A 86 -9.50 9.91 -20.53
CA ASN A 86 -10.24 8.73 -20.04
C ASN A 86 -11.27 9.13 -18.97
N PHE A 87 -12.43 9.58 -19.46
CA PHE A 87 -13.53 10.13 -18.68
C PHE A 87 -13.90 9.23 -17.49
N HIS A 88 -13.98 7.91 -17.72
CA HIS A 88 -14.46 6.95 -16.73
C HIS A 88 -13.50 6.78 -15.55
N HIS A 89 -12.21 6.65 -15.82
CA HIS A 89 -11.21 6.53 -14.75
C HIS A 89 -11.13 7.81 -13.91
N LYS A 90 -11.18 8.97 -14.57
CA LYS A 90 -11.19 10.28 -13.90
C LYS A 90 -12.49 10.48 -13.11
N ALA A 91 -13.66 10.18 -13.68
CA ALA A 91 -14.96 10.28 -13.01
C ALA A 91 -15.04 9.35 -11.79
N HIS A 92 -14.56 8.11 -11.91
CA HIS A 92 -14.50 7.18 -10.78
C HIS A 92 -13.59 7.70 -9.65
N LYS A 93 -12.41 8.24 -9.99
CA LYS A 93 -11.51 8.88 -9.02
C LYS A 93 -12.16 10.08 -8.35
N LEU A 94 -12.88 10.92 -9.09
CA LEU A 94 -13.60 12.08 -8.56
C LEU A 94 -14.75 11.64 -7.64
N ARG A 95 -15.53 10.61 -8.00
CA ARG A 95 -16.55 10.03 -7.11
C ARG A 95 -15.95 9.59 -5.79
N ILE A 96 -14.85 8.83 -5.83
CA ILE A 96 -14.15 8.40 -4.61
C ILE A 96 -13.65 9.61 -3.80
N HIS A 97 -13.10 10.62 -4.47
CA HIS A 97 -12.63 11.84 -3.80
C HIS A 97 -13.77 12.55 -3.06
N TYR A 98 -14.88 12.85 -3.74
CA TYR A 98 -16.02 13.53 -3.12
C TYR A 98 -16.71 12.68 -2.05
N LEU A 99 -16.78 11.35 -2.22
CA LEU A 99 -17.26 10.46 -1.17
C LEU A 99 -16.39 10.54 0.09
N LYS A 100 -15.06 10.64 -0.06
CA LYS A 100 -14.13 10.82 1.07
C LYS A 100 -14.27 12.19 1.73
N GLU A 101 -14.44 13.25 0.95
CA GLU A 101 -14.67 14.60 1.48
C GLU A 101 -16.00 14.67 2.25
N ALA A 102 -17.08 14.13 1.68
CA ALA A 102 -18.36 14.00 2.37
C ALA A 102 -18.21 13.20 3.68
N ALA A 103 -17.47 12.08 3.66
CA ALA A 103 -17.22 11.27 4.86
C ALA A 103 -16.48 12.07 5.94
N LYS A 104 -15.53 12.90 5.54
CA LYS A 104 -14.77 13.76 6.46
C LYS A 104 -15.64 14.84 7.10
N VAL A 105 -16.47 15.52 6.31
CA VAL A 105 -17.37 16.60 6.79
C VAL A 105 -18.42 16.03 7.76
N THR A 106 -19.04 14.92 7.39
CA THR A 106 -20.10 14.26 8.17
C THR A 106 -19.58 13.46 9.37
N LYS A 107 -18.25 13.23 9.41
CA LYS A 107 -17.57 12.31 10.33
C LYS A 107 -18.10 10.87 10.20
N SER A 108 -18.49 10.49 8.98
CA SER A 108 -18.87 9.12 8.65
C SER A 108 -17.63 8.26 8.39
N THR A 109 -17.68 7.01 8.86
CA THR A 109 -16.67 6.00 8.58
C THR A 109 -17.17 4.90 7.65
N TYR A 110 -18.43 4.96 7.21
CA TYR A 110 -19.07 3.92 6.40
C TYR A 110 -19.64 4.52 5.12
N ILE A 111 -19.27 3.94 3.97
CA ILE A 111 -19.76 4.34 2.66
C ILE A 111 -20.42 3.13 2.01
N PHE A 112 -21.71 3.26 1.70
CA PHE A 112 -22.52 2.22 1.10
C PHE A 112 -22.68 2.46 -0.41
N THR A 113 -22.58 1.38 -1.18
CA THR A 113 -22.81 1.37 -2.63
C THR A 113 -23.69 0.19 -3.02
N ALA A 114 -24.49 0.36 -4.07
CA ALA A 114 -25.50 -0.60 -4.49
C ALA A 114 -25.00 -1.68 -5.48
N HIS A 115 -23.72 -2.04 -5.38
CA HIS A 115 -23.18 -3.12 -6.22
C HIS A 115 -23.85 -4.45 -5.87
N HIS A 116 -24.25 -5.20 -6.89
CA HIS A 116 -25.06 -6.41 -6.76
C HIS A 116 -24.37 -7.66 -7.31
N LEU A 117 -25.06 -8.81 -7.29
CA LEU A 117 -24.48 -10.12 -7.64
C LEU A 117 -24.08 -10.23 -9.11
N ASP A 118 -24.84 -9.64 -10.02
CA ASP A 118 -24.45 -9.56 -11.43
C ASP A 118 -23.20 -8.70 -11.64
N ASP A 119 -23.06 -7.57 -10.92
CA ASP A 119 -21.82 -6.78 -10.96
C ASP A 119 -20.62 -7.59 -10.45
N LEU A 120 -20.84 -8.39 -9.40
CA LEU A 120 -19.81 -9.30 -8.87
C LEU A 120 -19.39 -10.32 -9.93
N PHE A 121 -20.35 -10.91 -10.65
CA PHE A 121 -20.07 -11.86 -11.70
C PHE A 121 -19.23 -11.25 -12.84
N GLU A 122 -19.61 -10.07 -13.31
CA GLU A 122 -18.82 -9.30 -14.29
C GLU A 122 -17.40 -9.05 -13.78
N ASN A 123 -17.27 -8.66 -12.51
CA ASN A 123 -15.97 -8.38 -11.90
C ASN A 123 -15.09 -9.64 -11.80
N VAL A 124 -15.66 -10.78 -11.42
CA VAL A 124 -14.95 -12.07 -11.38
C VAL A 124 -14.41 -12.43 -12.77
N LEU A 125 -15.25 -12.35 -13.81
CA LEU A 125 -14.82 -12.64 -15.19
C LEU A 125 -13.68 -11.71 -15.64
N MET A 126 -13.80 -10.41 -15.39
CA MET A 126 -12.76 -9.44 -15.71
C MET A 126 -11.44 -9.72 -14.97
N LYS A 127 -11.52 -10.14 -13.70
CA LYS A 127 -10.36 -10.44 -12.86
C LYS A 127 -9.64 -11.71 -13.29
N ILE A 128 -10.39 -12.74 -13.68
CA ILE A 128 -9.83 -13.98 -14.24
C ILE A 128 -9.08 -13.66 -15.55
N THR A 129 -9.68 -12.88 -16.45
CA THR A 129 -9.04 -12.57 -17.75
C THR A 129 -7.79 -11.69 -17.63
N ARG A 130 -7.72 -10.79 -16.65
CA ARG A 130 -6.55 -9.92 -16.44
C ARG A 130 -5.44 -10.54 -15.59
N GLY A 131 -5.76 -11.60 -14.83
CA GLY A 131 -4.92 -12.08 -13.75
C GLY A 131 -5.03 -11.21 -12.49
N SER A 132 -4.94 -11.83 -11.32
CA SER A 132 -5.01 -11.16 -10.02
C SER A 132 -4.36 -12.01 -8.91
N ASN A 133 -4.30 -11.48 -7.69
CA ASN A 133 -4.07 -12.29 -6.48
C ASN A 133 -5.33 -13.07 -6.06
N LEU A 134 -5.19 -13.98 -5.09
CA LEU A 134 -6.27 -14.86 -4.61
C LEU A 134 -7.56 -14.10 -4.26
N LEU A 135 -7.46 -13.03 -3.45
CA LEU A 135 -8.64 -12.23 -3.08
C LEU A 135 -9.25 -11.54 -4.30
N GLY A 136 -8.43 -11.04 -5.22
CA GLY A 136 -8.94 -10.36 -6.40
C GLY A 136 -9.64 -11.29 -7.39
N TYR A 137 -9.33 -12.59 -7.43
CA TYR A 137 -10.12 -13.58 -8.18
C TYR A 137 -11.51 -13.77 -7.59
N ALA A 138 -11.69 -13.62 -6.27
CA ALA A 138 -13.01 -13.60 -5.66
C ALA A 138 -13.86 -12.43 -6.17
N GLY A 139 -13.26 -11.41 -6.78
CA GLY A 139 -13.94 -10.21 -7.25
C GLY A 139 -14.19 -9.21 -6.12
N MET A 140 -15.33 -8.51 -6.20
CA MET A 140 -15.69 -7.50 -5.21
C MET A 140 -15.94 -8.12 -3.83
N GLN A 141 -15.56 -7.38 -2.79
CA GLN A 141 -15.74 -7.78 -1.40
C GLN A 141 -16.95 -7.07 -0.78
N LEU A 142 -17.68 -7.79 0.10
CA LEU A 142 -18.84 -7.28 0.84
C LEU A 142 -18.50 -5.99 1.58
N ALA A 143 -17.35 -5.98 2.23
CA ALA A 143 -16.78 -4.81 2.85
C ALA A 143 -15.26 -4.81 2.69
N HIS A 144 -14.68 -3.62 2.53
CA HIS A 144 -13.24 -3.43 2.65
C HIS A 144 -12.94 -2.09 3.34
N LYS A 145 -11.76 -2.01 3.96
CA LYS A 145 -11.32 -0.83 4.70
C LYS A 145 -10.19 -0.15 3.95
N GLU A 146 -10.32 1.14 3.74
CA GLU A 146 -9.27 2.01 3.23
C GLU A 146 -9.02 3.12 4.28
N LYS A 147 -7.84 3.10 4.91
CA LYS A 147 -7.52 3.98 6.05
C LYS A 147 -8.59 3.90 7.15
N THR A 148 -9.37 4.96 7.37
CA THR A 148 -10.43 5.04 8.38
C THR A 148 -11.83 4.75 7.83
N ILE A 149 -11.96 4.59 6.50
CA ILE A 149 -13.23 4.46 5.80
C ILE A 149 -13.50 2.99 5.47
N HIS A 150 -14.72 2.56 5.70
CA HIS A 150 -15.24 1.24 5.38
C HIS A 150 -16.22 1.36 4.20
N TYR A 151 -15.87 0.77 3.07
CA TYR A 151 -16.79 0.68 1.93
C TYR A 151 -17.56 -0.63 2.01
N VAL A 152 -18.89 -0.54 1.92
CA VAL A 152 -19.81 -1.66 2.12
C VAL A 152 -20.73 -1.80 0.91
N LYS A 153 -20.99 -3.04 0.48
CA LYS A 153 -21.85 -3.40 -0.66
C LYS A 153 -22.97 -4.33 -0.19
N PRO A 154 -24.03 -3.83 0.47
CA PRO A 154 -25.02 -4.71 1.10
C PRO A 154 -25.73 -5.64 0.12
N LEU A 155 -25.91 -5.18 -1.12
CA LEU A 155 -26.60 -5.92 -2.18
C LEU A 155 -25.69 -6.92 -2.92
N LEU A 156 -24.42 -7.11 -2.51
CA LEU A 156 -23.43 -7.89 -3.25
C LEU A 156 -23.87 -9.32 -3.60
N TYR A 157 -24.75 -9.90 -2.78
CA TYR A 157 -25.27 -11.25 -2.96
C TYR A 157 -26.77 -11.26 -3.31
N THR A 158 -27.28 -10.17 -3.87
CA THR A 158 -28.65 -10.02 -4.35
C THR A 158 -28.61 -9.87 -5.87
N THR A 159 -29.44 -10.60 -6.58
CA THR A 159 -29.52 -10.54 -8.05
C THR A 159 -30.26 -9.28 -8.51
N LYS A 160 -29.96 -8.83 -9.73
CA LYS A 160 -30.72 -7.72 -10.35
C LYS A 160 -32.22 -8.00 -10.43
N GLN A 161 -32.60 -9.26 -10.67
CA GLN A 161 -34.00 -9.67 -10.75
C GLN A 161 -34.71 -9.51 -9.40
N GLU A 162 -34.09 -9.94 -8.30
CA GLU A 162 -34.63 -9.74 -6.94
C GLU A 162 -34.76 -8.26 -6.60
N ILE A 163 -33.80 -7.44 -7.03
CA ILE A 163 -33.84 -5.99 -6.83
C ILE A 163 -35.06 -5.38 -7.52
N LEU A 164 -35.25 -5.67 -8.80
CA LEU A 164 -36.38 -5.13 -9.58
C LEU A 164 -37.73 -5.60 -9.03
N ALA A 165 -37.83 -6.87 -8.63
CA ALA A 165 -39.04 -7.41 -8.00
C ALA A 165 -39.36 -6.65 -6.70
N PHE A 166 -38.36 -6.44 -5.84
CA PHE A 166 -38.53 -5.75 -4.56
C PHE A 166 -38.95 -4.28 -4.74
N VAL A 167 -38.29 -3.57 -5.64
CA VAL A 167 -38.58 -2.16 -5.95
C VAL A 167 -40.02 -2.00 -6.46
N LYS A 168 -40.47 -2.92 -7.33
CA LYS A 168 -41.84 -2.94 -7.84
C LYS A 168 -42.87 -3.27 -6.75
N GLU A 169 -42.61 -4.29 -5.94
CA GLU A 169 -43.49 -4.72 -4.85
C GLU A 169 -43.69 -3.61 -3.81
N ASN A 170 -42.63 -2.88 -3.47
CA ASN A 170 -42.64 -1.82 -2.45
C ASN A 170 -42.92 -0.43 -3.03
N GLN A 171 -43.23 -0.33 -4.33
CA GLN A 171 -43.52 0.93 -5.03
C GLN A 171 -42.42 1.99 -4.81
N ILE A 172 -41.17 1.57 -4.78
CA ILE A 172 -40.03 2.46 -4.57
C ILE A 172 -39.82 3.24 -5.87
N PRO A 173 -39.78 4.59 -5.85
CA PRO A 173 -39.58 5.36 -7.05
C PRO A 173 -38.12 5.26 -7.50
N PHE A 174 -37.91 5.05 -8.80
CA PHE A 174 -36.60 4.99 -9.44
C PHE A 174 -36.76 5.43 -10.90
N LEU A 175 -35.64 5.85 -11.51
CA LEU A 175 -35.58 6.07 -12.95
C LEU A 175 -34.84 4.91 -13.61
N ASP A 176 -35.33 4.48 -14.77
CA ASP A 176 -34.63 3.48 -15.58
C ASP A 176 -33.38 4.12 -16.17
N ASP A 177 -32.24 3.50 -15.86
CA ASP A 177 -30.93 3.95 -16.28
C ASP A 177 -30.67 3.47 -17.72
N GLU A 178 -31.18 4.22 -18.71
CA GLU A 178 -30.88 4.00 -20.14
C GLU A 178 -29.39 4.23 -20.47
N SER A 179 -28.56 4.68 -19.51
CA SER A 179 -27.16 5.06 -19.76
C SER A 179 -26.15 3.90 -19.75
N ASN A 180 -26.57 2.67 -19.50
CA ASN A 180 -25.66 1.50 -19.48
C ASN A 180 -25.13 1.07 -20.87
N GLU A 181 -25.71 1.60 -21.96
CA GLU A 181 -25.28 1.31 -23.34
C GLU A 181 -23.83 1.77 -23.62
N GLU A 182 -23.31 2.77 -22.91
CA GLU A 182 -22.03 3.38 -23.25
C GLU A 182 -20.93 3.28 -22.17
N ASN A 183 -19.87 2.57 -22.56
CA ASN A 183 -18.46 2.88 -22.26
C ASN A 183 -17.82 2.36 -20.97
N ASN A 184 -17.74 1.03 -20.89
CA ASN A 184 -16.46 0.38 -20.63
C ASN A 184 -16.36 -0.82 -21.58
N TYR A 185 -15.64 -0.68 -22.70
CA TYR A 185 -15.62 -1.68 -23.79
C TYR A 185 -15.48 -3.11 -23.27
N LEU A 186 -14.68 -3.34 -22.22
CA LEU A 186 -14.54 -4.67 -21.65
C LEU A 186 -15.73 -5.10 -20.79
N ARG A 187 -16.20 -4.25 -19.86
CA ARG A 187 -17.30 -4.60 -18.94
C ARG A 187 -18.63 -4.76 -19.68
N ASN A 188 -18.94 -3.86 -20.59
CA ASN A 188 -20.15 -3.93 -21.42
C ASN A 188 -20.12 -5.19 -22.30
N ARG A 189 -18.95 -5.54 -22.86
CA ARG A 189 -18.80 -6.82 -23.58
C ARG A 189 -19.10 -8.03 -22.70
N TYR A 190 -18.60 -8.09 -21.46
CA TYR A 190 -18.99 -9.19 -20.57
C TYR A 190 -20.49 -9.19 -20.29
N ARG A 191 -21.07 -8.03 -19.93
CA ARG A 191 -22.48 -7.88 -19.58
C ARG A 191 -23.44 -8.29 -20.70
N HIS A 192 -23.18 -7.87 -21.94
CA HIS A 192 -24.09 -8.08 -23.07
C HIS A 192 -23.77 -9.34 -23.89
N ALA A 193 -22.50 -9.77 -23.95
CA ALA A 193 -22.11 -10.90 -24.79
C ALA A 193 -21.81 -12.19 -24.01
N VAL A 194 -21.20 -12.12 -22.82
CA VAL A 194 -20.70 -13.32 -22.11
C VAL A 194 -21.65 -13.78 -21.01
N VAL A 195 -22.05 -12.86 -20.13
CA VAL A 195 -22.93 -13.13 -19.00
C VAL A 195 -24.26 -13.76 -19.42
N PRO A 196 -24.96 -13.30 -20.49
CA PRO A 196 -26.22 -13.89 -20.89
C PRO A 196 -26.07 -15.35 -21.35
N ILE A 197 -25.02 -15.65 -22.12
CA ILE A 197 -24.73 -17.01 -22.58
C ILE A 197 -24.47 -17.93 -21.38
N MET A 198 -23.63 -17.51 -20.43
CA MET A 198 -23.36 -18.33 -19.24
C MET A 198 -24.60 -18.56 -18.38
N LYS A 199 -25.51 -17.58 -18.28
CA LYS A 199 -26.78 -17.73 -17.56
C LYS A 199 -27.73 -18.74 -18.23
N GLN A 200 -27.63 -18.94 -19.55
CA GLN A 200 -28.41 -19.96 -20.25
C GLN A 200 -27.97 -21.38 -19.86
N GLU A 201 -26.68 -21.58 -19.60
CA GLU A 201 -26.14 -22.88 -19.17
C GLU A 201 -26.65 -23.32 -17.79
N ASN A 202 -26.89 -22.36 -16.89
CA ASN A 202 -27.37 -22.65 -15.54
C ASN A 202 -28.15 -21.48 -14.93
N SER A 203 -29.44 -21.67 -14.68
CA SER A 203 -30.31 -20.68 -14.02
C SER A 203 -29.88 -20.33 -12.60
N ASN A 204 -29.12 -21.21 -11.92
CA ASN A 204 -28.59 -21.00 -10.58
C ASN A 204 -27.15 -20.41 -10.57
N LEU A 205 -26.61 -20.03 -11.73
CA LEU A 205 -25.22 -19.56 -11.86
C LEU A 205 -24.88 -18.40 -10.92
N LEU A 206 -25.75 -17.40 -10.80
CA LEU A 206 -25.47 -16.24 -9.95
C LEU A 206 -25.27 -16.64 -8.48
N ASN A 207 -26.10 -17.56 -7.97
CA ASN A 207 -25.94 -18.07 -6.61
C ASN A 207 -24.62 -18.84 -6.44
N GLN A 208 -24.21 -19.60 -7.47
CA GLN A 208 -22.90 -20.27 -7.47
C GLN A 208 -21.74 -19.27 -7.44
N ILE A 209 -21.85 -18.14 -8.16
CA ILE A 209 -20.86 -17.05 -8.10
C ILE A 209 -20.81 -16.42 -6.70
N GLY A 210 -21.97 -16.23 -6.06
CA GLY A 210 -22.03 -15.75 -4.68
C GLY A 210 -21.30 -16.71 -3.72
N GLN A 211 -21.55 -18.01 -3.84
CA GLN A 211 -20.87 -19.04 -3.06
C GLN A 211 -19.36 -19.09 -3.34
N TYR A 212 -18.96 -18.98 -4.61
CA TYR A 212 -17.55 -18.90 -5.03
C TYR A 212 -16.85 -17.73 -4.34
N ASN A 213 -17.42 -16.52 -4.42
CA ASN A 213 -16.88 -15.34 -3.74
C ASN A 213 -16.73 -15.56 -2.23
N MET A 214 -17.76 -16.10 -1.56
CA MET A 214 -17.71 -16.36 -0.12
C MET A 214 -16.61 -17.38 0.25
N GLN A 215 -16.46 -18.46 -0.52
CA GLN A 215 -15.49 -19.52 -0.24
C GLN A 215 -14.06 -19.02 -0.43
N VAL A 216 -13.76 -18.37 -1.56
CA VAL A 216 -12.42 -17.81 -1.83
C VAL A 216 -12.07 -16.73 -0.80
N THR A 217 -13.04 -15.88 -0.45
CA THR A 217 -12.85 -14.85 0.59
C THR A 217 -12.58 -15.46 1.96
N LYS A 218 -13.26 -16.54 2.36
CA LYS A 218 -13.01 -17.26 3.62
C LYS A 218 -11.62 -17.87 3.65
N ALA A 219 -11.22 -18.57 2.57
CA ALA A 219 -9.89 -19.15 2.43
C ALA A 219 -8.80 -18.06 2.53
N PHE A 220 -8.96 -16.96 1.78
CA PHE A 220 -8.05 -15.82 1.85
C PHE A 220 -7.96 -15.23 3.25
N LYS A 221 -9.09 -15.02 3.95
CA LYS A 221 -9.08 -14.48 5.33
C LYS A 221 -8.32 -15.39 6.29
N PHE A 222 -8.42 -16.71 6.13
CA PHE A 222 -7.66 -17.66 6.92
C PHE A 222 -6.16 -17.56 6.63
N ILE A 223 -5.77 -17.60 5.35
CA ILE A 223 -4.38 -17.43 4.90
C ILE A 223 -3.79 -16.11 5.44
N ARG A 224 -4.49 -14.99 5.22
CA ARG A 224 -4.06 -13.66 5.65
C ARG A 224 -3.92 -13.53 7.16
N LYS A 225 -4.81 -14.17 7.93
CA LYS A 225 -4.71 -14.21 9.39
C LYS A 225 -3.41 -14.92 9.81
N THR A 226 -3.11 -16.07 9.21
CA THR A 226 -1.88 -16.82 9.48
C THR A 226 -0.65 -16.01 9.10
N THR A 227 -0.61 -15.43 7.89
CA THR A 227 0.44 -14.51 7.42
C THR A 227 0.74 -13.41 8.43
N LEU A 228 -0.30 -12.69 8.89
CA LEU A 228 -0.15 -11.59 9.84
C LEU A 228 0.38 -12.03 11.20
N SER A 229 0.14 -13.27 11.62
CA SER A 229 0.66 -13.82 12.88
C SER A 229 2.14 -14.22 12.81
N LEU A 230 2.65 -14.47 11.60
CA LEU A 230 4.03 -14.92 11.37
C LEU A 230 4.99 -13.78 11.00
N LEU A 231 4.47 -12.63 10.57
CA LEU A 231 5.28 -11.47 10.20
C LEU A 231 5.83 -10.73 11.42
N THR A 232 7.13 -10.40 11.39
CA THR A 232 7.74 -9.55 12.40
C THR A 232 7.29 -8.10 12.19
N ASN A 233 6.66 -7.49 13.20
CA ASN A 233 6.11 -6.12 13.14
C ASN A 233 5.19 -5.84 11.94
N LYS A 234 4.61 -6.88 11.32
CA LYS A 234 3.82 -6.79 10.07
C LYS A 234 4.55 -6.11 8.91
N LYS A 235 5.89 -6.11 8.90
CA LYS A 235 6.70 -5.42 7.87
C LYS A 235 7.87 -6.25 7.35
N GLU A 236 8.27 -7.29 8.09
CA GLU A 236 9.42 -8.11 7.75
C GLU A 236 9.06 -9.60 7.74
N ILE A 237 9.62 -10.30 6.75
CA ILE A 237 9.61 -11.76 6.64
C ILE A 237 10.89 -12.30 7.27
N ASP A 238 10.78 -13.21 8.24
CA ASP A 238 11.91 -14.06 8.67
C ASP A 238 12.04 -15.23 7.69
N LEU A 239 13.15 -15.25 6.95
CA LEU A 239 13.43 -16.25 5.93
C LEU A 239 13.68 -17.65 6.50
N SER A 240 14.08 -17.75 7.78
CA SER A 240 14.29 -19.03 8.45
C SER A 240 12.96 -19.76 8.64
N THR A 241 11.90 -19.02 8.97
CA THR A 241 10.54 -19.56 9.05
C THR A 241 9.91 -19.65 7.67
N PHE A 242 10.06 -18.64 6.81
CA PHE A 242 9.45 -18.58 5.49
C PHE A 242 9.67 -19.85 4.66
N GLN A 243 10.90 -20.38 4.66
CA GLN A 243 11.26 -21.56 3.88
C GLN A 243 10.52 -22.84 4.28
N THR A 244 10.01 -22.93 5.52
CA THR A 244 9.29 -24.09 6.02
C THR A 244 7.77 -23.96 5.91
N LEU A 245 7.27 -22.78 5.53
CA LEU A 245 5.83 -22.52 5.43
C LEU A 245 5.24 -23.08 4.14
N ASP A 246 3.93 -23.32 4.19
CA ASP A 246 3.13 -23.69 3.02
C ASP A 246 3.25 -22.62 1.91
N PRO A 247 3.31 -23.04 0.62
CA PRO A 247 3.37 -22.12 -0.52
C PRO A 247 2.32 -21.00 -0.50
N ALA A 248 1.10 -21.27 -0.06
CA ALA A 248 0.04 -20.27 -0.01
C ALA A 248 0.34 -19.16 1.01
N ILE A 249 0.97 -19.51 2.15
CA ILE A 249 1.40 -18.55 3.16
C ILE A 249 2.61 -17.75 2.65
N GLN A 250 3.57 -18.41 2.01
CA GLN A 250 4.73 -17.74 1.41
C GLN A 250 4.30 -16.66 0.39
N GLU A 251 3.38 -17.02 -0.49
CA GLU A 251 2.83 -16.13 -1.51
C GLU A 251 2.05 -14.96 -0.89
N ASP A 252 1.21 -15.23 0.11
CA ASP A 252 0.45 -14.18 0.78
C ASP A 252 1.34 -13.26 1.64
N MET A 253 2.45 -13.75 2.23
CA MET A 253 3.42 -12.88 2.91
C MET A 253 4.01 -11.84 1.95
N ILE A 254 4.36 -12.26 0.73
CA ILE A 254 4.86 -11.35 -0.32
C ILE A 254 3.75 -10.40 -0.75
N ALA A 255 2.57 -10.94 -1.08
CA ALA A 255 1.42 -10.15 -1.50
C ALA A 255 1.04 -9.11 -0.45
N TYR A 256 1.01 -9.47 0.82
CA TYR A 256 0.70 -8.56 1.93
C TYR A 256 1.66 -7.38 2.01
N LEU A 257 2.98 -7.63 1.90
CA LEU A 257 3.95 -6.53 1.92
C LEU A 257 3.78 -5.62 0.70
N LEU A 258 3.51 -6.17 -0.48
CA LEU A 258 3.22 -5.36 -1.67
C LEU A 258 1.94 -4.51 -1.50
N GLU A 259 0.87 -5.10 -0.97
CA GLU A 259 -0.40 -4.42 -0.68
C GLU A 259 -0.22 -3.28 0.34
N ALA A 260 0.55 -3.53 1.40
CA ALA A 260 0.82 -2.56 2.46
C ALA A 260 1.57 -1.32 1.95
N HIS A 261 2.33 -1.47 0.85
CA HIS A 261 3.03 -0.40 0.16
C HIS A 261 2.29 0.09 -1.11
N HIS A 262 1.03 -0.34 -1.31
CA HIS A 262 0.17 0.07 -2.43
C HIS A 262 0.73 -0.23 -3.83
N PHE A 263 1.52 -1.29 -3.98
CA PHE A 263 1.97 -1.76 -5.30
C PHE A 263 0.87 -2.57 -6.01
N ASN A 264 0.86 -2.47 -7.34
CA ASN A 264 0.04 -3.34 -8.18
C ASN A 264 0.67 -4.74 -8.23
N ILE A 265 -0.13 -5.76 -7.97
CA ILE A 265 0.35 -7.14 -7.80
C ILE A 265 -0.01 -7.96 -9.02
N SER A 266 0.97 -8.66 -9.58
CA SER A 266 0.77 -9.74 -10.54
C SER A 266 1.25 -11.06 -9.97
N TYR A 267 0.72 -12.17 -10.49
CA TYR A 267 1.18 -13.51 -10.12
C TYR A 267 2.68 -13.67 -10.40
N ASP A 268 3.15 -13.24 -11.57
CA ASP A 268 4.56 -13.34 -11.97
C ASP A 268 5.49 -12.56 -11.04
N MET A 269 5.06 -11.39 -10.56
CA MET A 269 5.83 -10.62 -9.58
C MET A 269 6.00 -11.39 -8.28
N ILE A 270 4.91 -11.99 -7.75
CA ILE A 270 4.97 -12.80 -6.53
C ILE A 270 5.90 -13.98 -6.74
N MET A 271 5.80 -14.69 -7.86
CA MET A 271 6.63 -15.85 -8.17
C MET A 271 8.11 -15.50 -8.25
N HIS A 272 8.49 -14.44 -8.98
CA HIS A 272 9.88 -14.00 -9.06
C HIS A 272 10.45 -13.60 -7.69
N ILE A 273 9.67 -12.90 -6.87
CA ILE A 273 10.09 -12.55 -5.50
C ILE A 273 10.23 -13.83 -4.66
N LYS A 274 9.27 -14.75 -4.71
CA LYS A 274 9.32 -16.03 -3.98
C LYS A 274 10.57 -16.83 -4.35
N GLU A 275 10.85 -16.99 -5.63
CA GLU A 275 12.07 -17.64 -6.12
C GLU A 275 13.34 -16.96 -5.58
N MET A 276 13.40 -15.62 -5.65
CA MET A 276 14.50 -14.84 -5.07
C MET A 276 14.65 -15.09 -3.56
N LEU A 277 13.55 -15.19 -2.81
CA LEU A 277 13.56 -15.45 -1.37
C LEU A 277 13.93 -16.89 -1.00
N LEU A 278 13.76 -17.85 -1.90
CA LEU A 278 14.11 -19.26 -1.67
C LEU A 278 15.56 -19.61 -2.05
N GLN A 279 16.26 -18.75 -2.80
CA GLN A 279 17.68 -18.96 -3.15
C GLN A 279 18.62 -19.01 -1.92
N ASN A 280 19.82 -19.56 -2.06
CA ASN A 280 20.82 -19.57 -0.96
C ASN A 280 21.69 -18.29 -0.90
N LYS A 281 21.37 -17.26 -1.68
CA LYS A 281 22.14 -16.00 -1.70
C LYS A 281 21.83 -15.16 -0.45
N PRO A 282 22.84 -14.65 0.27
CA PRO A 282 22.61 -13.87 1.49
C PRO A 282 21.94 -12.52 1.21
N ASN A 283 22.15 -11.93 0.04
CA ASN A 283 21.52 -10.67 -0.34
C ASN A 283 21.00 -10.76 -1.76
N ALA A 284 19.78 -10.27 -1.97
CA ALA A 284 19.14 -10.16 -3.28
C ALA A 284 18.13 -9.02 -3.26
N ARG A 285 17.80 -8.47 -4.43
CA ARG A 285 16.80 -7.42 -4.57
C ARG A 285 15.99 -7.63 -5.84
N TYR A 286 14.71 -7.33 -5.76
CA TYR A 286 13.77 -7.26 -6.87
C TYR A 286 13.26 -5.83 -6.97
N GLN A 287 13.36 -5.21 -8.15
CA GLN A 287 12.93 -3.83 -8.35
C GLN A 287 11.40 -3.76 -8.42
N LEU A 288 10.78 -2.98 -7.53
CA LEU A 288 9.33 -2.77 -7.52
C LEU A 288 8.94 -1.48 -8.25
N SER A 289 9.78 -0.44 -8.14
CA SER A 289 9.62 0.84 -8.81
C SER A 289 10.97 1.56 -8.94
N GLU A 290 10.95 2.78 -9.48
CA GLU A 290 12.10 3.70 -9.48
C GLU A 290 12.60 4.08 -8.09
N THR A 291 11.81 3.85 -7.04
CA THR A 291 12.15 4.25 -5.68
C THR A 291 12.13 3.10 -4.68
N HIS A 292 11.65 1.90 -5.04
CA HIS A 292 11.48 0.81 -4.08
C HIS A 292 12.02 -0.53 -4.60
N PHE A 293 12.60 -1.30 -3.69
CA PHE A 293 13.03 -2.68 -3.91
C PHE A 293 12.41 -3.61 -2.87
N PHE A 294 12.01 -4.80 -3.31
CA PHE A 294 11.83 -5.92 -2.41
C PHE A 294 13.22 -6.51 -2.14
N THR A 295 13.66 -6.47 -0.89
CA THR A 295 15.04 -6.83 -0.54
C THR A 295 15.08 -8.07 0.35
N ARG A 296 16.06 -8.92 0.09
CA ARG A 296 16.53 -9.96 1.01
C ARG A 296 17.86 -9.52 1.59
N THR A 297 17.97 -9.54 2.90
CA THR A 297 19.19 -9.23 3.67
C THR A 297 19.40 -10.30 4.75
N TYR A 298 20.36 -11.18 4.51
CA TYR A 298 20.64 -12.37 5.32
C TYR A 298 19.39 -13.23 5.56
N LYS A 299 18.84 -13.18 6.79
CA LYS A 299 17.69 -13.96 7.23
C LYS A 299 16.37 -13.18 7.16
N LYS A 300 16.38 -11.96 6.64
CA LYS A 300 15.20 -11.09 6.60
C LYS A 300 14.87 -10.68 5.18
N ALA A 301 13.59 -10.46 4.91
CA ALA A 301 13.14 -9.79 3.70
C ALA A 301 12.09 -8.70 3.99
N SER A 302 12.19 -7.59 3.28
CA SER A 302 11.30 -6.43 3.42
C SER A 302 11.38 -5.51 2.20
N ILE A 303 10.41 -4.62 2.07
CA ILE A 303 10.42 -3.56 1.07
C ILE A 303 11.21 -2.38 1.62
N LYS A 304 12.17 -1.89 0.83
CA LYS A 304 13.01 -0.72 1.15
C LYS A 304 12.96 0.31 0.05
N GLU A 305 13.01 1.58 0.45
CA GLU A 305 13.15 2.71 -0.48
C GLU A 305 14.62 2.88 -0.90
N ILE A 306 14.86 3.40 -2.10
CA ILE A 306 16.18 3.82 -2.55
C ILE A 306 16.57 5.06 -1.76
N PHE A 307 17.58 4.91 -0.91
CA PHE A 307 18.33 6.06 -0.44
C PHE A 307 19.16 6.57 -1.62
N LYS A 308 18.88 7.78 -2.10
CA LYS A 308 19.81 8.48 -2.99
C LYS A 308 21.15 8.58 -2.27
N LYS A 309 22.21 8.09 -2.91
CA LYS A 309 23.57 8.23 -2.41
C LYS A 309 23.85 9.74 -2.35
N ASN A 310 23.88 10.32 -1.16
CA ASN A 310 24.39 11.67 -0.99
C ASN A 310 25.89 11.59 -1.34
N VAL A 311 26.28 12.26 -2.42
CA VAL A 311 27.66 12.26 -2.93
C VAL A 311 28.39 13.43 -2.27
N ASP A 312 28.40 13.46 -0.94
CA ASP A 312 29.11 14.51 -0.23
C ASP A 312 30.50 13.99 0.12
N GLU A 313 31.51 14.53 -0.56
CA GLU A 313 32.87 14.55 -0.06
C GLU A 313 33.05 15.88 0.65
N ILE A 314 33.28 15.82 1.96
CA ILE A 314 33.39 16.99 2.81
C ILE A 314 34.83 17.09 3.26
N GLU A 315 35.49 18.17 2.88
CA GLU A 315 36.79 18.53 3.44
C GLU A 315 36.61 18.85 4.93
N VAL A 316 37.28 18.10 5.80
CA VAL A 316 37.15 18.20 7.25
C VAL A 316 37.94 19.41 7.74
N LYS A 317 37.23 20.35 8.37
CA LYS A 317 37.81 21.52 9.03
C LYS A 317 37.89 21.31 10.53
N ASN A 318 38.83 21.99 11.17
CA ASN A 318 38.90 22.04 12.63
C ASN A 318 37.63 22.69 13.19
N GLY A 319 36.97 22.03 14.14
CA GLY A 319 35.66 22.39 14.68
C GLY A 319 34.54 21.47 14.18
N GLU A 320 33.31 22.00 14.15
CA GLU A 320 32.12 21.25 13.72
C GLU A 320 31.92 21.30 12.21
N ASN A 321 31.75 20.13 11.60
CA ASN A 321 31.45 19.95 10.18
C ASN A 321 30.01 19.41 10.06
N LYS A 322 29.11 20.21 9.46
CA LYS A 322 27.72 19.81 9.25
C LYS A 322 27.60 18.86 8.06
N LEU A 323 26.93 17.73 8.26
CA LEU A 323 26.72 16.71 7.25
C LEU A 323 25.28 16.76 6.72
N THR A 324 25.07 16.26 5.51
CA THR A 324 23.77 16.29 4.82
C THR A 324 22.67 15.45 5.49
N ASN A 325 23.03 14.53 6.38
CA ASN A 325 22.09 13.68 7.12
C ASN A 325 21.76 14.21 8.54
N VAL A 326 21.89 15.52 8.80
CA VAL A 326 21.68 16.14 10.14
C VAL A 326 22.65 15.61 11.20
N ALA A 327 23.76 15.00 10.77
CA ALA A 327 24.86 14.58 11.64
C ALA A 327 25.92 15.69 11.71
N ILE A 328 26.61 15.77 12.84
CA ILE A 328 27.71 16.71 13.06
C ILE A 328 28.99 15.92 13.27
N PHE A 329 30.00 16.17 12.44
CA PHE A 329 31.34 15.63 12.60
C PHE A 329 32.26 16.68 13.21
N THR A 330 32.65 16.48 14.46
CA THR A 330 33.57 17.38 15.16
C THR A 330 34.99 16.86 14.99
N PHE A 331 35.91 17.72 14.54
CA PHE A 331 37.32 17.39 14.34
C PHE A 331 38.23 18.40 15.05
N LEU A 332 39.22 17.92 15.80
CA LEU A 332 40.12 18.75 16.60
C LEU A 332 41.58 18.36 16.35
N ASN A 333 42.38 19.32 15.87
CA ASN A 333 43.80 19.13 15.54
C ASN A 333 44.73 19.04 16.76
N ASN A 334 44.28 19.51 17.92
CA ASN A 334 44.98 19.38 19.21
C ASN A 334 43.97 19.73 20.32
N SER A 335 43.71 18.82 21.24
CA SER A 335 42.87 19.11 22.40
C SER A 335 43.56 18.69 23.70
N ASN A 336 43.81 19.66 24.57
CA ASN A 336 44.18 19.45 25.98
C ASN A 336 42.98 19.02 26.86
N THR A 337 41.84 18.67 26.26
CA THR A 337 40.66 18.19 26.96
C THR A 337 40.43 16.71 26.67
N PRO A 338 40.53 15.83 27.68
CA PRO A 338 40.04 14.47 27.57
C PRO A 338 38.53 14.50 27.77
N THR A 339 37.78 14.32 26.70
CA THR A 339 36.37 13.91 26.81
C THR A 339 36.29 12.47 26.32
N GLU A 340 35.73 11.59 27.15
CA GLU A 340 35.54 10.15 26.88
C GLU A 340 34.70 9.87 25.60
N GLU A 341 34.14 10.90 24.98
CA GLU A 341 33.29 10.83 23.78
C GLU A 341 34.03 11.03 22.44
N LEU A 342 35.35 11.26 22.41
CA LEU A 342 36.10 11.48 21.17
C LEU A 342 36.96 10.26 20.78
N GLU A 343 36.89 9.87 19.51
CA GLU A 343 37.85 8.93 18.92
C GLU A 343 39.21 9.62 18.74
N LYS A 344 40.29 8.90 19.07
CA LYS A 344 41.68 9.37 18.97
C LYS A 344 42.41 8.62 17.85
N LEU A 345 42.93 9.34 16.87
CA LEU A 345 43.75 8.80 15.78
C LEU A 345 45.15 9.40 15.86
N CYS A 346 46.17 8.57 15.99
CA CYS A 346 47.56 9.01 15.97
C CYS A 346 48.27 8.60 14.68
N TYR A 347 49.26 9.38 14.26
CA TYR A 347 49.99 9.20 13.01
C TYR A 347 51.38 9.84 13.05
N ASN A 348 52.29 9.34 12.21
CA ASN A 348 53.61 9.96 11.96
C ASN A 348 53.58 10.80 10.67
N LYS A 349 52.89 10.30 9.63
CA LYS A 349 52.77 11.00 8.34
C LYS A 349 51.41 10.76 7.71
N LEU A 350 50.68 11.85 7.42
CA LEU A 350 49.41 11.83 6.69
C LEU A 350 49.33 12.99 5.70
N ALA A 351 48.54 12.82 4.64
CA ALA A 351 48.26 13.88 3.68
C ALA A 351 46.98 14.65 4.05
N PHE A 352 47.09 15.96 4.18
CA PHE A 352 45.98 16.87 4.40
C PHE A 352 45.47 17.48 3.09
N PRO A 353 44.18 17.83 2.97
CA PRO A 353 43.17 17.78 4.02
C PRO A 353 42.56 16.38 4.21
N PHE A 354 41.91 16.17 5.36
CA PHE A 354 41.08 14.98 5.54
C PHE A 354 39.75 15.16 4.84
N ILE A 355 39.23 14.06 4.29
CA ILE A 355 38.00 14.02 3.52
C ILE A 355 37.06 13.04 4.18
N LEU A 356 35.86 13.50 4.54
CA LEU A 356 34.76 12.66 4.99
C LEU A 356 33.88 12.34 3.79
N ARG A 357 33.72 11.05 3.48
CA ARG A 357 32.95 10.56 2.34
C ARG A 357 32.25 9.25 2.64
N HIS A 358 31.43 8.77 1.72
CA HIS A 358 30.94 7.39 1.75
C HIS A 358 31.90 6.42 1.03
N ARG A 359 31.64 5.11 1.21
CA ARG A 359 32.46 4.07 0.60
C ARG A 359 32.49 4.15 -0.94
N LYS A 360 33.66 3.84 -1.50
CA LYS A 360 33.93 3.68 -2.92
C LYS A 360 34.27 2.23 -3.23
N ASN A 361 33.98 1.80 -4.46
CA ASN A 361 34.36 0.45 -4.91
C ASN A 361 35.89 0.36 -4.94
N GLY A 362 36.45 -0.65 -4.29
CA GLY A 362 37.90 -0.86 -4.24
C GLY A 362 38.58 -0.37 -2.95
N ASP A 363 37.86 0.31 -2.06
CA ASP A 363 38.37 0.76 -0.75
C ASP A 363 39.07 -0.37 0.02
N LYS A 364 40.28 -0.08 0.52
CA LYS A 364 41.15 -1.01 1.27
C LYS A 364 41.48 -0.42 2.66
N LEU A 365 41.53 -1.30 3.64
CA LEU A 365 41.89 -1.02 5.03
C LEU A 365 43.29 -1.54 5.30
N ALA A 366 44.11 -0.76 6.01
CA ALA A 366 45.45 -1.14 6.43
C ALA A 366 45.43 -1.84 7.81
N TYR A 367 46.19 -2.90 7.95
CA TYR A 367 46.43 -3.61 9.21
C TYR A 367 47.92 -3.89 9.32
N SER A 368 48.40 -4.14 10.54
CA SER A 368 49.81 -4.49 10.78
C SER A 368 50.30 -5.72 9.99
N TYR A 369 49.37 -6.59 9.58
CA TYR A 369 49.62 -7.80 8.80
C TYR A 369 49.29 -7.67 7.31
N GLY A 370 49.02 -6.46 6.80
CA GLY A 370 48.71 -6.18 5.39
C GLY A 370 47.35 -5.52 5.17
N HIS A 371 46.79 -5.63 3.96
CA HIS A 371 45.55 -4.94 3.59
C HIS A 371 44.35 -5.89 3.42
N LYS A 372 43.15 -5.43 3.79
CA LYS A 372 41.88 -6.10 3.45
C LYS A 372 40.92 -5.14 2.76
N LYS A 373 40.03 -5.66 1.92
CA LYS A 373 39.00 -4.80 1.29
C LYS A 373 37.95 -4.42 2.34
N LEU A 374 37.49 -3.17 2.30
CA LEU A 374 36.39 -2.69 3.15
C LEU A 374 35.12 -3.53 2.96
N LYS A 375 34.87 -4.01 1.73
CA LYS A 375 33.79 -4.94 1.42
C LYS A 375 33.82 -6.21 2.28
N ASP A 376 35.01 -6.76 2.54
CA ASP A 376 35.16 -8.02 3.27
C ASP A 376 34.88 -7.82 4.76
N LEU A 377 35.31 -6.68 5.33
CA LEU A 377 34.96 -6.28 6.70
C LEU A 377 33.44 -6.26 6.89
N PHE A 378 32.72 -5.59 5.98
CA PHE A 378 31.25 -5.51 6.07
C PHE A 378 30.55 -6.85 5.88
N ILE A 379 31.08 -7.74 5.03
CA ILE A 379 30.54 -9.09 4.88
C ILE A 379 30.71 -9.87 6.18
N ASN A 380 31.91 -9.84 6.77
CA ASN A 380 32.24 -10.57 8.00
C ASN A 380 31.42 -10.06 9.20
N LYS A 381 31.27 -8.74 9.31
CA LYS A 381 30.44 -8.08 10.34
C LYS A 381 28.94 -8.14 10.05
N LYS A 382 28.52 -8.78 8.95
CA LYS A 382 27.13 -8.92 8.50
C LYS A 382 26.37 -7.59 8.39
N VAL A 383 27.06 -6.53 7.97
CA VAL A 383 26.45 -5.20 7.81
C VAL A 383 25.48 -5.23 6.63
N PRO A 384 24.21 -4.81 6.78
CA PRO A 384 23.24 -4.70 5.69
C PRO A 384 23.72 -3.81 4.54
N MET A 385 23.42 -4.17 3.29
CA MET A 385 23.96 -3.46 2.12
C MET A 385 23.55 -1.99 2.06
N ASP A 386 22.31 -1.67 2.43
CA ASP A 386 21.77 -0.31 2.55
C ASP A 386 22.52 0.53 3.58
N LYS A 387 22.92 -0.07 4.71
CA LYS A 387 23.74 0.62 5.71
C LYS A 387 25.16 0.86 5.22
N ARG A 388 25.76 -0.08 4.48
CA ARG A 388 27.15 0.05 3.99
C ARG A 388 27.37 1.31 3.16
N ASP A 389 26.39 1.68 2.35
CA ASP A 389 26.48 2.87 1.48
C ASP A 389 26.22 4.18 2.24
N GLN A 390 25.71 4.12 3.47
CA GLN A 390 25.42 5.28 4.33
C GLN A 390 26.52 5.55 5.38
N LEU A 391 27.39 4.58 5.67
CA LEU A 391 28.45 4.76 6.66
C LEU A 391 29.46 5.81 6.19
N TRP A 392 29.89 6.66 7.12
CA TRP A 392 30.96 7.61 6.89
C TRP A 392 32.34 6.95 6.94
N VAL A 393 33.22 7.42 6.05
CA VAL A 393 34.61 7.00 5.91
C VAL A 393 35.46 8.26 5.92
N LEU A 394 36.39 8.32 6.86
CA LEU A 394 37.40 9.37 6.92
C LEU A 394 38.64 8.90 6.16
N THR A 395 39.08 9.69 5.19
CA THR A 395 40.30 9.44 4.44
C THR A 395 41.24 10.62 4.47
N ASP A 396 42.52 10.36 4.20
CA ASP A 396 43.48 11.40 3.86
C ASP A 396 43.31 11.83 2.37
N GLN A 397 44.10 12.81 1.92
CA GLN A 397 44.05 13.30 0.53
C GLN A 397 44.47 12.23 -0.51
N ASN A 398 45.23 11.21 -0.10
CA ASN A 398 45.65 10.10 -0.95
C ASN A 398 44.62 8.95 -1.01
N ASN A 399 43.44 9.13 -0.41
CA ASN A 399 42.41 8.11 -0.22
C ASN A 399 42.81 6.95 0.71
N GLU A 400 43.82 7.12 1.56
CA GLU A 400 44.10 6.18 2.64
C GLU A 400 42.98 6.26 3.69
N ILE A 401 42.40 5.11 4.04
CA ILE A 401 41.29 5.05 5.00
C ILE A 401 41.83 5.12 6.41
N LEU A 402 41.39 6.15 7.14
CA LEU A 402 41.76 6.43 8.52
C LEU A 402 40.72 5.87 9.48
N TRP A 403 39.44 5.95 9.12
CA TRP A 403 38.33 5.49 9.95
C TRP A 403 37.10 5.12 9.12
N VAL A 404 36.33 4.17 9.62
CA VAL A 404 35.00 3.80 9.11
C VAL A 404 34.06 3.74 10.30
N GLN A 405 33.00 4.54 10.24
CA GLN A 405 31.98 4.67 11.28
C GLN A 405 31.63 3.35 11.95
N ASP A 406 31.83 3.27 13.27
CA ASP A 406 31.55 2.12 14.15
C ASP A 406 32.29 0.80 13.86
N PHE A 407 33.09 0.73 12.79
CA PHE A 407 33.64 -0.55 12.31
C PHE A 407 35.17 -0.62 12.26
N TYR A 408 35.87 0.51 12.10
CA TYR A 408 37.31 0.49 11.90
C TYR A 408 37.97 1.83 12.24
N LEU A 409 39.11 1.77 12.93
CA LEU A 409 40.04 2.87 13.14
C LEU A 409 41.44 2.36 12.74
N ASN A 410 42.16 3.12 11.92
CA ASN A 410 43.47 2.71 11.42
C ASN A 410 44.53 2.87 12.52
N GLN A 411 45.10 1.75 12.95
CA GLN A 411 46.12 1.70 14.01
C GLN A 411 47.56 1.62 13.46
N THR A 412 47.74 1.69 12.14
CA THR A 412 49.05 1.50 11.49
C THR A 412 49.78 2.81 11.18
N LEU A 413 49.18 3.95 11.50
CA LEU A 413 49.63 5.26 11.05
C LEU A 413 50.79 5.86 11.87
N GLY A 414 51.02 5.35 13.09
CA GLY A 414 52.05 5.82 14.02
C GLY A 414 51.50 6.45 15.30
N ASP A 415 52.37 7.12 16.06
CA ASP A 415 52.11 7.62 17.41
C ASP A 415 52.69 9.03 17.71
N GLU A 416 53.36 9.67 16.75
CA GLU A 416 54.03 10.98 16.96
C GLU A 416 53.05 12.16 17.09
N HIS A 417 51.98 12.19 16.30
CA HIS A 417 50.95 13.22 16.31
C HIS A 417 49.58 12.59 16.53
N CYS A 418 48.63 13.30 17.15
CA CYS A 418 47.27 12.78 17.35
C CYS A 418 46.20 13.82 17.06
N VAL A 419 45.11 13.38 16.44
CA VAL A 419 43.89 14.15 16.20
C VAL A 419 42.71 13.47 16.86
N TYR A 420 41.66 14.25 17.13
CA TYR A 420 40.47 13.79 17.83
C TYR A 420 39.22 14.10 17.02
N PHE A 421 38.27 13.18 16.98
CA PHE A 421 37.01 13.40 16.28
C PHE A 421 35.84 12.62 16.86
N ASN A 422 34.61 13.04 16.53
CA ASN A 422 33.39 12.30 16.85
C ASN A 422 32.32 12.62 15.80
N LEU A 423 31.47 11.63 15.51
CA LEU A 423 30.27 11.76 14.72
C LEU A 423 29.04 11.67 15.63
N LYS A 424 28.33 12.78 15.83
CA LYS A 424 27.03 12.79 16.53
C LYS A 424 25.90 12.79 15.51
N GLU A 425 25.13 11.70 15.48
CA GLU A 425 23.88 11.64 14.72
C GLU A 425 22.74 12.28 15.53
N SER A 426 22.03 13.25 14.94
CA SER A 426 20.82 13.78 15.56
C SER A 426 19.78 12.67 15.65
N LYS A 427 19.44 12.23 16.88
CA LYS A 427 18.34 11.30 17.13
C LYS A 427 16.99 11.97 16.90
N HIS A 428 16.68 12.51 15.72
CA HIS A 428 15.32 12.86 15.29
C HIS A 428 15.28 13.18 13.78
N ALA A 429 14.69 12.27 13.00
CA ALA A 429 13.85 12.55 11.83
C ALA A 429 12.99 11.31 11.53
#